data_AF-A0AAE1XBU1-F1
#
_entry.id   AF-A0AAE1XBU1-F1
#
_cell.length_a   1.000
_cell.length_b   1.000
_cell.length_c   1.000
_cell.angle_alpha   90.00
_cell.angle_beta   90.00
_cell.angle_gamma   90.00
#
_symmetry.space_group_name_H-M   'P 1'
#
loop_
_entity.id
_entity.type
_entity.pdbx_description
1 polymer ?
#
loop_
_entity_poly.entity_id
_entity_poly.type
_entity_poly.pdbx_seq_one_letter_code
_entity_poly.pdbx_strand_id
1 'polypeptide(L)'
;MDFSKHLSIGIALFIFQVLVLFPSSAQSASNNSNLFREYIGAEFKNVKFSDLPINSQVEFHFILSFAIDYTTSSSATPTDGNFNVFWDADNLSPAQVSAIKNQNSNVKVALSLGGDSVGDGYAYFNPSSVNSWLSNAVSSLTSIIQEYNLDGIDIDYEHFKTDPETFSECIGKLISTLKKNG
;
A
#
# COMPACT_ATOMS: atom_id res chain seq x y z
N MET A 1 54.52 56.83 62.71
CA MET A 1 54.82 55.42 62.37
C MET A 1 53.60 54.84 61.69
N ASP A 2 53.74 54.77 60.37
CA ASP A 2 53.19 53.84 59.39
C ASP A 2 52.11 52.82 59.82
N PHE A 3 51.00 52.80 59.09
CA PHE A 3 50.55 51.70 58.19
C PHE A 3 49.05 51.94 57.90
N SER A 4 48.64 52.31 56.67
CA SER A 4 48.34 51.36 55.58
C SER A 4 46.97 50.68 55.82
N LYS A 5 46.05 50.43 54.89
CA LYS A 5 45.88 50.63 53.46
C LYS A 5 44.49 50.02 53.15
N HIS A 6 43.89 50.48 52.06
CA HIS A 6 42.97 49.73 51.18
C HIS A 6 41.64 49.21 51.74
N LEU A 7 40.63 50.06 51.49
CA LEU A 7 39.27 49.73 51.09
C LEU A 7 39.22 48.44 50.24
N SER A 8 38.66 47.37 50.82
CA SER A 8 38.48 46.07 50.15
C SER A 8 37.23 46.10 49.27
N ILE A 9 37.51 46.22 47.97
CA ILE A 9 36.85 45.60 46.80
C ILE A 9 35.52 44.89 47.10
N GLY A 10 34.42 45.49 46.65
CA GLY A 10 33.15 44.81 46.46
C GLY A 10 33.25 43.85 45.27
N ILE A 11 33.03 42.56 45.53
CA ILE A 11 32.83 41.56 44.47
C ILE A 11 31.32 41.42 44.30
N ALA A 12 30.82 42.01 43.21
CA ALA A 12 29.45 41.83 42.76
C ALA A 12 29.22 40.37 42.38
N LEU A 13 28.22 39.73 42.99
CA LEU A 13 27.68 38.45 42.54
C LEU A 13 27.01 38.65 41.17
N PHE A 14 27.70 38.26 40.10
CA PHE A 14 27.05 38.04 38.80
C PHE A 14 26.45 36.62 38.81
N ILE A 15 25.15 36.52 39.06
CA ILE A 15 24.39 35.29 38.85
C ILE A 15 24.18 35.16 37.35
N PHE A 16 24.97 34.30 36.71
CA PHE A 16 24.81 33.93 35.30
C PHE A 16 23.62 32.96 35.20
N GLN A 17 22.41 33.49 35.00
CA GLN A 17 21.22 32.69 34.70
C GLN A 17 21.34 32.17 33.27
N VAL A 18 21.89 30.97 33.10
CA VAL A 18 21.80 30.22 31.85
C VAL A 18 20.35 29.76 31.72
N LEU A 19 19.55 30.48 30.93
CA LEU A 19 18.29 29.95 30.42
C LEU A 19 18.64 28.80 29.46
N VAL A 20 18.61 27.57 29.96
CA VAL A 20 18.62 26.38 29.11
C VAL A 20 17.28 26.35 28.40
N LEU A 21 17.26 26.88 27.17
CA LEU A 21 16.18 26.62 26.22
C LEU A 21 16.28 25.12 25.87
N PHE A 22 15.55 24.30 26.60
CA PHE A 22 15.28 22.94 26.19
C PHE A 22 14.63 23.03 24.80
N PRO A 23 15.15 22.33 23.77
CA PRO A 23 14.39 22.20 22.54
C PRO A 23 13.06 21.55 22.93
N SER A 24 11.96 22.28 22.68
CA SER A 24 10.63 21.70 22.72
C SER A 24 10.72 20.40 21.94
N SER A 25 10.47 19.29 22.64
CA SER A 25 10.32 18.00 21.98
C SER A 25 9.27 18.26 20.92
N ALA A 26 9.66 18.26 19.65
CA ALA A 26 8.71 18.20 18.57
C ALA A 26 7.98 16.88 18.82
N GLN A 27 6.84 16.95 19.48
CA GLN A 27 5.89 15.86 19.51
C GLN A 27 5.60 15.63 18.05
N SER A 28 6.18 14.57 17.48
CA SER A 28 5.65 13.98 16.27
C SER A 28 4.23 13.63 16.66
N ALA A 29 3.27 14.49 16.32
CA ALA A 29 1.90 14.06 16.26
C ALA A 29 1.96 12.82 15.37
N SER A 30 1.67 11.65 15.94
CA SER A 30 1.35 10.52 15.11
C SER A 30 0.14 10.99 14.33
N ASN A 31 0.34 11.41 13.09
CA ASN A 31 -0.74 11.55 12.13
C ASN A 31 -1.23 10.11 11.95
N ASN A 32 -2.10 9.64 12.85
CA ASN A 32 -2.91 8.47 12.60
C ASN A 32 -3.59 8.79 11.28
N SER A 33 -3.15 8.15 10.20
CA SER A 33 -3.83 8.24 8.93
C SER A 33 -5.23 7.73 9.22
N ASN A 34 -6.23 8.60 9.17
CA ASN A 34 -7.63 8.20 9.16
C ASN A 34 -7.83 7.40 7.86
N LEU A 35 -7.40 6.15 7.84
CA LEU A 35 -7.35 5.29 6.67
C LEU A 35 -8.36 4.17 6.86
N PHE A 36 -9.25 4.01 5.88
CA PHE A 36 -10.17 2.90 5.79
C PHE A 36 -9.93 2.16 4.48
N ARG A 37 -9.89 0.83 4.52
CA ARG A 37 -9.65 -0.02 3.35
C ARG A 37 -10.75 -1.08 3.29
N GLU A 38 -11.37 -1.26 2.13
CA GLU A 38 -12.47 -2.21 1.92
C GLU A 38 -12.19 -3.09 0.71
N TYR A 39 -12.17 -4.41 0.91
CA TYR A 39 -12.11 -5.39 -0.17
C TYR A 39 -13.46 -5.49 -0.88
N ILE A 40 -13.46 -5.56 -2.21
CA ILE A 40 -14.69 -5.64 -3.01
C ILE A 40 -14.46 -6.44 -4.30
N GLY A 41 -15.50 -7.13 -4.77
CA GLY A 41 -15.55 -7.70 -6.13
C GLY A 41 -15.35 -9.21 -6.20
N ALA A 42 -14.87 -9.84 -5.14
CA ALA A 42 -14.86 -11.29 -5.04
C ALA A 42 -16.30 -11.83 -4.97
N GLU A 43 -16.50 -13.12 -5.27
CA GLU A 43 -17.78 -13.85 -5.12
C GLU A 43 -18.93 -13.44 -6.06
N PHE A 44 -18.73 -12.45 -6.95
CA PHE A 44 -19.68 -12.05 -7.99
C PHE A 44 -21.11 -11.78 -7.47
N LYS A 45 -21.19 -11.09 -6.32
CA LYS A 45 -22.46 -10.79 -5.64
C LYS A 45 -23.17 -9.53 -6.14
N ASN A 46 -22.72 -8.92 -7.24
CA ASN A 46 -23.28 -7.69 -7.81
C ASN A 46 -23.21 -6.46 -6.89
N VAL A 47 -22.29 -6.45 -5.92
CA VAL A 47 -22.03 -5.28 -5.06
C VAL A 47 -21.25 -4.24 -5.87
N LYS A 48 -21.71 -2.99 -5.84
CA LYS A 48 -21.09 -1.86 -6.55
C LYS A 48 -20.44 -0.90 -5.56
N PHE A 49 -19.52 -0.08 -6.03
CA PHE A 49 -18.94 1.01 -5.22
C PHE A 49 -20.01 1.93 -4.60
N SER A 50 -21.09 2.20 -5.33
CA SER A 50 -22.18 3.07 -4.89
C SER A 50 -23.01 2.50 -3.73
N ASP A 51 -22.90 1.20 -3.47
CA ASP A 51 -23.67 0.54 -2.42
C ASP A 51 -23.01 0.71 -1.04
N LEU A 52 -21.76 1.15 -1.01
CA LEU A 52 -20.95 1.28 0.20
C LEU A 52 -20.90 2.73 0.69
N PRO A 53 -21.08 2.98 2.01
CA PRO A 53 -21.00 4.32 2.56
C PRO A 53 -19.55 4.83 2.59
N ILE A 54 -19.31 6.01 2.03
CA ILE A 54 -18.00 6.67 2.02
C ILE A 54 -18.01 7.86 2.98
N ASN A 55 -17.17 7.81 4.01
CA ASN A 55 -16.96 8.92 4.92
C ASN A 55 -15.86 9.85 4.37
N SER A 56 -16.18 11.13 4.14
CA SER A 56 -15.23 12.11 3.60
C SER A 56 -14.12 12.53 4.57
N GLN A 57 -14.20 12.12 5.85
CA GLN A 57 -13.20 12.44 6.88
C GLN A 57 -12.05 11.42 6.97
N VAL A 58 -12.05 10.39 6.11
CA VAL A 58 -11.00 9.37 6.03
C VAL A 58 -10.44 9.29 4.61
N GLU A 59 -9.18 8.91 4.46
CA GLU A 59 -8.65 8.37 3.20
C GLU A 59 -9.27 6.99 3.01
N PHE A 60 -9.97 6.79 1.90
CA PHE A 60 -10.78 5.60 1.66
C PHE A 60 -10.19 4.81 0.50
N HIS A 61 -9.80 3.56 0.73
CA HIS A 61 -9.26 2.69 -0.32
C HIS A 61 -10.23 1.55 -0.60
N PHE A 62 -10.69 1.42 -1.84
CA PHE A 62 -11.21 0.15 -2.32
C PHE A 62 -10.07 -0.76 -2.75
N ILE A 63 -10.22 -2.07 -2.54
CA ILE A 63 -9.27 -3.09 -2.99
C ILE A 63 -10.05 -4.12 -3.83
N LEU A 64 -9.87 -4.07 -5.14
CA LEU A 64 -10.48 -5.01 -6.09
C LEU A 64 -9.91 -6.41 -5.88
N SER A 65 -10.80 -7.40 -5.72
CA SER A 65 -10.46 -8.76 -5.31
C SER A 65 -10.99 -9.75 -6.36
N PHE A 66 -10.18 -10.41 -7.17
CA PHE A 66 -8.70 -10.41 -7.20
C PHE A 66 -8.16 -10.32 -8.63
N ALA A 67 -6.89 -9.94 -8.77
CA ALA A 67 -6.09 -10.29 -9.94
C ALA A 67 -5.29 -11.56 -9.63
N ILE A 68 -5.38 -12.58 -10.48
CA ILE A 68 -4.75 -13.88 -10.23
C ILE A 68 -3.95 -14.31 -11.47
N ASP A 69 -2.72 -14.79 -11.30
CA ASP A 69 -1.87 -15.32 -12.38
C ASP A 69 -2.26 -16.77 -12.76
N TYR A 70 -3.54 -16.93 -13.05
CA TYR A 70 -4.18 -18.16 -13.52
C TYR A 70 -5.03 -17.87 -14.75
N THR A 71 -5.22 -18.86 -15.61
CA THR A 71 -6.12 -18.73 -16.77
C THR A 71 -7.58 -18.58 -16.32
N THR A 72 -8.38 -17.81 -17.05
CA THR A 72 -9.82 -17.58 -16.75
C THR A 72 -10.77 -18.69 -17.20
N SER A 73 -10.24 -19.80 -17.72
CA SER A 73 -11.06 -20.96 -18.13
C SER A 73 -11.58 -21.75 -16.92
N SER A 74 -12.59 -22.60 -17.13
CA SER A 74 -13.12 -23.50 -16.09
C SER A 74 -12.08 -24.46 -15.50
N SER A 75 -10.97 -24.70 -16.21
CA SER A 75 -9.85 -25.49 -15.72
C SER A 75 -8.65 -24.58 -15.52
N ALA A 76 -8.74 -23.72 -14.50
CA ALA A 76 -7.74 -22.70 -14.24
C ALA A 76 -6.35 -23.31 -13.97
N THR A 77 -5.34 -22.84 -14.69
CA THR A 77 -3.93 -23.25 -14.49
C THR A 77 -3.03 -22.03 -14.27
N PRO A 78 -1.94 -22.15 -13.48
CA PRO A 78 -0.97 -21.07 -13.29
C PRO A 78 -0.40 -20.57 -14.62
N THR A 79 -0.11 -19.28 -14.71
CA THR A 79 0.36 -18.61 -15.94
C THR A 79 1.74 -17.98 -15.80
N ASP A 80 2.49 -18.35 -14.76
CA ASP A 80 3.83 -17.81 -14.47
C ASP A 80 3.84 -16.27 -14.41
N GLY A 81 2.97 -15.68 -13.58
CA GLY A 81 2.91 -14.24 -13.36
C GLY A 81 2.10 -13.46 -14.40
N ASN A 82 1.41 -14.10 -15.34
CA ASN A 82 0.50 -13.38 -16.24
C ASN A 82 -0.88 -13.22 -15.60
N PHE A 83 -1.10 -12.08 -14.93
CA PHE A 83 -2.31 -11.80 -14.15
C PHE A 83 -3.54 -11.56 -15.02
N ASN A 84 -4.67 -12.13 -14.61
CA ASN A 84 -5.99 -11.90 -15.18
C ASN A 84 -6.96 -11.37 -14.10
N VAL A 85 -8.05 -10.74 -14.54
CA VAL A 85 -9.11 -10.19 -13.69
C VAL A 85 -10.08 -11.30 -13.24
N PHE A 86 -10.28 -11.44 -11.93
CA PHE A 86 -11.22 -12.38 -11.30
C PHE A 86 -12.23 -11.71 -10.36
N TRP A 87 -12.36 -10.38 -10.39
CA TRP A 87 -13.48 -9.68 -9.76
C TRP A 87 -14.67 -9.52 -10.71
N ASP A 88 -15.81 -9.13 -10.14
CA ASP A 88 -17.05 -8.78 -10.85
C ASP A 88 -16.88 -7.53 -11.75
N ALA A 89 -16.21 -7.68 -12.89
CA ALA A 89 -15.88 -6.60 -13.81
C ALA A 89 -17.12 -5.95 -14.48
N ASP A 90 -18.25 -6.65 -14.50
CA ASP A 90 -19.54 -6.11 -14.98
C ASP A 90 -20.07 -5.02 -14.02
N ASN A 91 -19.76 -5.13 -12.72
CA ASN A 91 -20.18 -4.18 -11.69
C ASN A 91 -19.05 -3.27 -11.18
N LEU A 92 -17.79 -3.59 -11.50
CA LEU A 92 -16.58 -2.86 -11.08
C LEU A 92 -15.65 -2.56 -12.27
N SER A 93 -16.24 -2.14 -13.39
CA SER A 93 -15.56 -1.81 -14.64
C SER A 93 -14.62 -0.59 -14.52
N PRO A 94 -13.69 -0.37 -15.48
CA PRO A 94 -12.84 0.82 -15.52
C PRO A 94 -13.60 2.15 -15.43
N ALA A 95 -14.76 2.23 -16.08
CA ALA A 95 -15.62 3.41 -16.04
C ALA A 95 -16.19 3.65 -14.63
N GLN A 96 -16.57 2.59 -13.92
CA GLN A 96 -17.08 2.67 -12.55
C GLN A 96 -15.97 3.04 -11.55
N VAL A 97 -14.76 2.51 -11.72
CA VAL A 97 -13.58 2.94 -10.93
C VAL A 97 -13.30 4.42 -11.13
N SER A 98 -13.30 4.90 -12.38
CA SER A 98 -13.10 6.32 -12.67
C SER A 98 -14.22 7.19 -12.10
N ALA A 99 -15.48 6.74 -12.19
CA ALA A 99 -16.63 7.47 -11.66
C ALA A 99 -16.57 7.63 -10.14
N ILE A 100 -16.26 6.57 -9.37
CA ILE A 100 -16.24 6.66 -7.91
C ILE A 100 -15.13 7.59 -7.41
N LYS A 101 -13.95 7.56 -8.05
CA LYS A 101 -12.82 8.45 -7.77
C LYS A 101 -13.16 9.92 -8.09
N ASN A 102 -13.84 10.17 -9.21
CA ASN A 102 -14.25 11.52 -9.58
C ASN A 102 -15.33 12.09 -8.66
N GLN A 103 -16.19 11.23 -8.11
CA GLN A 103 -17.23 11.63 -7.14
C GLN A 103 -16.68 11.88 -5.74
N ASN A 104 -15.55 11.25 -5.38
CA ASN A 104 -14.99 11.28 -4.03
C ASN A 104 -13.47 11.48 -4.08
N SER A 105 -13.01 12.70 -3.85
CA SER A 105 -11.58 13.05 -3.92
C SER A 105 -10.70 12.36 -2.88
N ASN A 106 -11.29 11.80 -1.82
CA ASN A 106 -10.61 11.03 -0.78
C ASN A 106 -10.53 9.52 -1.10
N VAL A 107 -11.05 9.07 -2.25
CA VAL A 107 -11.05 7.66 -2.66
C VAL A 107 -9.85 7.33 -3.54
N LYS A 108 -9.21 6.20 -3.23
CA LYS A 108 -8.27 5.49 -4.11
C LYS A 108 -8.76 4.06 -4.35
N VAL A 109 -8.35 3.44 -5.45
CA VAL A 109 -8.71 2.07 -5.78
C VAL A 109 -7.45 1.28 -6.12
N ALA A 110 -7.18 0.23 -5.36
CA ALA A 110 -6.11 -0.74 -5.61
C ALA A 110 -6.70 -2.07 -6.13
N LEU A 111 -5.84 -2.98 -6.57
CA LEU A 111 -6.18 -4.41 -6.76
C LEU A 111 -5.40 -5.27 -5.76
N SER A 112 -5.93 -6.43 -5.38
CA SER A 112 -5.21 -7.44 -4.60
C SER A 112 -4.81 -8.62 -5.48
N LEU A 113 -3.60 -9.15 -5.25
CA LEU A 113 -2.98 -10.26 -5.98
C LEU A 113 -3.13 -11.57 -5.21
N GLY A 114 -3.64 -12.62 -5.86
CA GLY A 114 -3.72 -13.96 -5.28
C GLY A 114 -5.13 -14.32 -4.79
N GLY A 115 -5.31 -14.43 -3.48
CA GLY A 115 -6.48 -14.99 -2.80
C GLY A 115 -6.34 -16.48 -2.45
N ASP A 116 -7.34 -17.03 -1.77
CA ASP A 116 -7.39 -18.44 -1.35
C ASP A 116 -7.52 -19.40 -2.55
N SER A 117 -8.51 -19.16 -3.41
CA SER A 117 -8.94 -20.13 -4.43
C SER A 117 -9.17 -19.53 -5.82
N VAL A 118 -9.08 -20.39 -6.83
CA VAL A 118 -9.39 -20.12 -8.23
C VAL A 118 -10.01 -21.36 -8.86
N GLY A 119 -11.26 -21.23 -9.34
CA GLY A 119 -12.06 -22.39 -9.73
C GLY A 119 -12.31 -23.31 -8.54
N ASP A 120 -12.08 -24.62 -8.72
CA ASP A 120 -12.29 -25.64 -7.68
C ASP A 120 -11.03 -25.91 -6.81
N GLY A 121 -9.98 -25.09 -6.93
CA GLY A 121 -8.69 -25.34 -6.26
C GLY A 121 -8.03 -24.08 -5.70
N TYR A 122 -6.90 -24.27 -5.02
CA TYR A 122 -6.14 -23.17 -4.42
C TYR A 122 -5.37 -22.34 -5.46
N ALA A 123 -5.32 -21.03 -5.25
CA ALA A 123 -4.51 -20.11 -6.04
C ALA A 123 -3.06 -20.10 -5.50
N TYR A 124 -2.28 -21.10 -5.89
CA TYR A 124 -0.87 -21.19 -5.47
C TYR A 124 0.01 -20.12 -6.14
N PHE A 125 0.85 -19.47 -5.35
CA PHE A 125 2.05 -18.78 -5.83
C PHE A 125 3.06 -19.83 -6.34
N ASN A 126 3.27 -19.88 -7.65
CA ASN A 126 4.02 -20.96 -8.31
C ASN A 126 4.84 -20.45 -9.53
N PRO A 127 5.87 -19.62 -9.32
CA PRO A 127 6.71 -19.09 -10.39
C PRO A 127 7.57 -20.20 -11.02
N SER A 128 7.77 -20.15 -12.33
CA SER A 128 8.73 -21.01 -13.05
C SER A 128 10.17 -20.53 -12.86
N SER A 129 10.38 -19.21 -12.80
CA SER A 129 11.62 -18.57 -12.39
C SER A 129 11.32 -17.14 -11.92
N VAL A 130 12.20 -16.56 -11.09
CA VAL A 130 12.05 -15.16 -10.67
C VAL A 130 11.95 -14.21 -11.86
N ASN A 131 12.79 -14.41 -12.88
CA ASN A 131 12.86 -13.48 -14.02
C ASN A 131 11.64 -13.59 -14.95
N SER A 132 11.19 -14.81 -15.27
CA SER A 132 10.02 -15.01 -16.15
C SER A 132 8.74 -14.52 -15.49
N TRP A 133 8.53 -14.92 -14.23
CA TRP A 133 7.38 -14.48 -13.43
C TRP A 133 7.34 -12.96 -13.31
N LEU A 134 8.48 -12.33 -12.96
CA LEU A 134 8.57 -10.88 -12.83
C LEU A 134 8.25 -10.15 -14.13
N SER A 135 8.79 -10.61 -15.26
CA SER A 135 8.53 -9.99 -16.57
C SER A 135 7.04 -10.02 -16.91
N ASN A 136 6.39 -11.17 -16.70
CA ASN A 136 4.97 -11.34 -16.95
C ASN A 136 4.12 -10.52 -15.99
N ALA A 137 4.48 -10.51 -14.70
CA ALA A 137 3.76 -9.79 -13.65
C ALA A 137 3.80 -8.28 -13.89
N VAL A 138 4.99 -7.72 -14.15
CA VAL A 138 5.13 -6.30 -14.44
C VAL A 138 4.32 -5.94 -15.69
N SER A 139 4.39 -6.72 -16.77
CA SER A 139 3.68 -6.41 -18.01
C SER A 139 2.16 -6.47 -17.85
N SER A 140 1.63 -7.56 -17.30
CA SER A 140 0.20 -7.78 -17.14
C SER A 140 -0.42 -6.82 -16.13
N LEU A 141 0.20 -6.64 -14.95
CA LEU A 141 -0.31 -5.71 -13.94
C LEU A 141 -0.21 -4.26 -14.38
N THR A 142 0.84 -3.85 -15.09
CA THR A 142 0.90 -2.48 -15.66
C THR A 142 -0.30 -2.23 -16.58
N SER A 143 -0.65 -3.22 -17.40
CA SER A 143 -1.78 -3.12 -18.33
C SER A 143 -3.11 -2.98 -17.57
N ILE A 144 -3.36 -3.84 -16.57
CA ILE A 144 -4.57 -3.79 -15.74
C ILE A 144 -4.66 -2.47 -14.96
N ILE A 145 -3.57 -2.04 -14.32
CA ILE A 145 -3.50 -0.80 -13.54
C ILE A 145 -3.83 0.41 -14.42
N GLN A 146 -3.28 0.47 -15.63
CA GLN A 146 -3.55 1.56 -16.57
C GLN A 146 -4.99 1.52 -17.10
N GLU A 147 -5.50 0.34 -17.44
CA GLU A 147 -6.87 0.17 -17.95
C GLU A 147 -7.90 0.62 -16.91
N TYR A 148 -7.74 0.20 -15.65
CA TYR A 148 -8.68 0.49 -14.57
C TYR A 148 -8.39 1.80 -13.83
N ASN A 149 -7.30 2.51 -14.16
CA ASN A 149 -6.85 3.73 -13.47
C ASN A 149 -6.65 3.51 -11.95
N LEU A 150 -5.92 2.45 -11.59
CA LEU A 150 -5.69 2.02 -10.22
C LEU A 150 -4.50 2.73 -9.56
N ASP A 151 -4.55 2.86 -8.23
CA ASP A 151 -3.62 3.63 -7.42
C ASP A 151 -2.61 2.76 -6.65
N GLY A 152 -2.74 1.43 -6.71
CA GLY A 152 -1.85 0.53 -5.98
C GLY A 152 -2.17 -0.95 -6.15
N ILE A 153 -1.34 -1.76 -5.52
CA ILE A 153 -1.51 -3.20 -5.40
C ILE A 153 -1.48 -3.62 -3.93
N ASP A 154 -2.09 -4.75 -3.66
CA ASP A 154 -2.11 -5.46 -2.39
C ASP A 154 -1.69 -6.93 -2.65
N ILE A 155 -0.98 -7.57 -1.72
CA ILE A 155 -0.40 -8.92 -1.92
C ILE A 155 -1.07 -9.87 -0.94
N ASP A 156 -1.83 -10.83 -1.45
CA ASP A 156 -2.70 -11.70 -0.67
C ASP A 156 -2.63 -13.17 -1.14
N TYR A 157 -1.43 -13.68 -1.40
CA TYR A 157 -1.25 -15.12 -1.65
C TYR A 157 -1.28 -15.90 -0.33
N GLU A 158 -2.09 -16.96 -0.27
CA GLU A 158 -2.24 -17.79 0.93
C GLU A 158 -1.63 -19.19 0.79
N HIS A 159 -1.33 -19.60 -0.45
CA HIS A 159 -0.82 -20.92 -0.79
C HIS A 159 0.46 -20.84 -1.61
N PHE A 160 1.46 -21.64 -1.27
CA PHE A 160 2.81 -21.50 -1.83
C PHE A 160 3.32 -22.83 -2.40
N LYS A 161 3.83 -22.80 -3.63
CA LYS A 161 4.59 -23.89 -4.28
C LYS A 161 6.01 -23.42 -4.60
N THR A 162 6.63 -22.73 -3.65
CA THR A 162 8.00 -22.22 -3.75
C THR A 162 8.54 -21.99 -2.34
N ASP A 163 9.83 -21.70 -2.23
CA ASP A 163 10.46 -21.29 -0.97
C ASP A 163 10.22 -19.80 -0.62
N PRO A 164 10.30 -19.42 0.67
CA PRO A 164 10.10 -18.04 1.12
C PRO A 164 11.02 -17.02 0.44
N GLU A 165 12.26 -17.40 0.11
CA GLU A 165 13.24 -16.53 -0.54
C GLU A 165 12.80 -16.17 -1.96
N THR A 166 12.37 -17.16 -2.75
CA THR A 166 11.85 -16.97 -4.10
C THR A 166 10.58 -16.11 -4.11
N PHE A 167 9.64 -16.36 -3.18
CA PHE A 167 8.45 -15.51 -3.02
C PHE A 167 8.84 -14.06 -2.72
N SER A 168 9.70 -13.86 -1.72
CA SER A 168 10.15 -12.53 -1.30
C SER A 168 10.89 -11.79 -2.42
N GLU A 169 11.71 -12.49 -3.19
CA GLU A 169 12.44 -11.91 -4.31
C GLU A 169 11.50 -11.49 -5.45
N CYS A 170 10.56 -12.35 -5.85
CA CYS A 170 9.55 -12.05 -6.87
C CYS A 170 8.72 -10.82 -6.50
N ILE A 171 8.09 -10.84 -5.31
CA ILE A 171 7.20 -9.76 -4.86
C ILE A 171 7.98 -8.47 -4.61
N GLY A 172 9.15 -8.55 -3.98
CA GLY A 172 10.01 -7.39 -3.72
C GLY A 172 10.46 -6.70 -5.00
N LYS A 173 10.87 -7.46 -6.02
CA LYS A 173 11.23 -6.93 -7.34
C LYS A 173 10.03 -6.37 -8.09
N LEU A 174 8.86 -7.00 -8.00
CA LEU A 174 7.62 -6.51 -8.60
C LEU A 174 7.26 -5.14 -8.04
N ILE A 175 7.13 -5.01 -6.72
CA ILE A 175 6.78 -3.76 -6.04
C ILE A 175 7.80 -2.67 -6.38
N SER A 176 9.09 -3.00 -6.31
CA SER A 176 10.18 -2.05 -6.63
C SER A 176 10.13 -1.58 -8.07
N THR A 177 9.77 -2.46 -9.01
CA THR A 177 9.68 -2.13 -10.43
C THR A 177 8.47 -1.26 -10.73
N LEU A 178 7.28 -1.64 -10.23
CA LEU A 178 6.06 -0.87 -10.44
C LEU A 178 6.20 0.56 -9.88
N LYS A 179 6.71 0.72 -8.65
CA LYS A 179 6.96 2.05 -8.06
C LYS A 179 7.99 2.89 -8.81
N LYS A 180 8.92 2.28 -9.54
CA LYS A 180 9.89 3.02 -10.37
C LYS A 180 9.29 3.46 -11.70
N ASN A 181 8.27 2.75 -12.19
CA ASN A 181 7.62 3.03 -13.46
C ASN A 181 6.49 4.06 -13.35
N GLY A 182 5.95 4.31 -12.14
CA GLY A 182 4.90 5.31 -11.89
C GLY A 182 4.55 5.41 -10.41
#